data_AF-A0A455U9S2-F1
#
_entry.id   AF-A0A455U9S2-F1
#
_cell.length_a   1.000
_cell.length_b   1.000
_cell.length_c   1.000
_cell.angle_alpha   90.00
_cell.angle_beta   90.00
_cell.angle_gamma   90.00
#
_symmetry.space_group_name_H-M   'P 1'
#
loop_
_entity.id
_entity.type
_entity.pdbx_description
1 polymer ?
#
loop_
_entity_poly.entity_id
_entity_poly.type
_entity_poly.pdbx_seq_one_letter_code
_entity_poly.pdbx_strand_id
1 'polypeptide(L)'
;MFHVHAWGVPYTATLMGATQVYPGRYEPEMLVKLLVSEKVDFSHCVPTLLNMVVSAEAITSKQVDLSGWKVLVGGSALTESLASKAWALGIDTRSAYGMSETCPLPHCRYSASRYCRS
;
A
#
# COMPACT_ATOMS: atom_id res chain seq x y z
N MET A 1 13.30 -6.03 -0.05
CA MET A 1 13.75 -6.09 1.35
C MET A 1 14.99 -5.24 1.67
N PHE A 2 15.72 -4.69 0.68
CA PHE A 2 16.98 -3.97 0.92
C PHE A 2 16.85 -2.56 1.50
N HIS A 3 15.63 -2.06 1.73
CA HIS A 3 15.40 -0.72 2.28
C HIS A 3 14.73 -0.81 3.65
N VAL A 4 15.43 -0.30 4.68
CA VAL A 4 14.96 -0.12 6.08
C VAL A 4 14.20 -1.34 6.64
N HIS A 5 14.74 -2.55 6.46
CA HIS A 5 14.13 -3.81 6.90
C HIS A 5 12.70 -4.06 6.39
N ALA A 6 12.32 -3.55 5.21
CA ALA A 6 10.93 -3.53 4.76
C ALA A 6 10.01 -2.96 5.86
N TRP A 7 10.46 -1.89 6.49
CA TRP A 7 9.76 -1.14 7.53
C TRP A 7 9.50 -1.94 8.81
N GLY A 8 10.26 -3.02 9.04
CA GLY A 8 10.08 -3.93 10.17
C GLY A 8 8.90 -4.89 10.01
N VAL A 9 8.14 -4.79 8.92
CA VAL A 9 6.98 -5.64 8.59
C VAL A 9 7.30 -7.14 8.57
N PRO A 10 8.44 -7.63 8.04
CA PRO A 10 8.69 -9.07 8.07
C PRO A 10 8.90 -9.63 9.49
N TYR A 11 9.42 -8.81 10.42
CA TYR A 11 9.57 -9.22 11.81
C TYR A 11 8.21 -9.26 12.52
N THR A 12 7.37 -8.24 12.34
CA THR A 12 6.02 -8.24 12.94
C THR A 12 5.13 -9.30 12.32
N ALA A 13 5.22 -9.53 11.01
CA ALA A 13 4.51 -10.62 10.33
C ALA A 13 4.90 -11.99 10.89
N THR A 14 6.21 -12.23 11.12
CA THR A 14 6.68 -13.48 11.72
C THR A 14 6.19 -13.64 13.16
N LEU A 15 6.24 -12.57 13.96
CA LEU A 15 5.75 -12.58 15.35
C LEU A 15 4.24 -12.81 15.44
N MET A 16 3.48 -12.31 14.48
CA MET A 16 2.02 -12.49 14.41
C MET A 16 1.58 -13.77 13.70
N GLY A 17 2.52 -14.55 13.15
CA GLY A 17 2.21 -15.73 12.33
C GLY A 17 1.48 -15.38 11.02
N ALA A 18 1.67 -14.17 10.51
CA ALA A 18 1.03 -13.71 9.29
C ALA A 18 1.70 -14.31 8.03
N THR A 19 0.87 -14.61 7.02
CA THR A 19 1.35 -15.07 5.71
C THR A 19 2.08 -13.93 5.00
N GLN A 20 3.30 -14.21 4.53
CA GLN A 20 4.15 -13.23 3.85
C GLN A 20 4.23 -13.54 2.37
N VAL A 21 3.75 -12.61 1.54
CA VAL A 21 3.81 -12.70 0.08
C VAL A 21 4.91 -11.77 -0.40
N TYR A 22 5.93 -12.32 -1.03
CA TYR A 22 7.05 -11.54 -1.56
C TYR A 22 6.99 -11.45 -3.07
N PRO A 23 6.67 -10.27 -3.64
CA PRO A 23 6.76 -10.08 -5.07
C PRO A 23 8.25 -10.08 -5.48
N GLY A 24 8.63 -10.97 -6.39
CA GLY A 24 9.98 -11.04 -6.92
C GLY A 24 10.29 -9.86 -7.84
N ARG A 25 9.44 -9.65 -8.85
CA ARG A 25 9.49 -8.49 -9.77
C ARG A 25 8.32 -7.56 -9.50
N TYR A 26 8.59 -6.26 -9.54
CA TYR A 26 7.58 -5.22 -9.37
C TYR A 26 6.99 -4.83 -10.73
N GLU A 27 6.22 -5.76 -11.31
CA GLU A 27 5.43 -5.53 -12.52
C GLU A 27 3.95 -5.35 -12.12
N PRO A 28 3.23 -4.35 -12.67
CA PRO A 28 1.86 -4.02 -12.26
C PRO A 28 0.91 -5.22 -12.34
N GLU A 29 0.97 -5.99 -13.41
CA GLU A 29 0.10 -7.14 -13.66
C GLU A 29 0.38 -8.27 -12.66
N MET A 30 1.66 -8.50 -12.36
CA MET A 30 2.06 -9.48 -11.36
C MET A 30 1.60 -9.08 -9.96
N LEU A 31 1.74 -7.81 -9.60
CA LEU A 31 1.29 -7.29 -8.31
C LEU A 31 -0.22 -7.46 -8.15
N VAL A 32 -1.01 -7.04 -9.14
CA VAL A 32 -2.47 -7.22 -9.10
C VAL A 32 -2.85 -8.69 -9.01
N LYS A 33 -2.19 -9.56 -9.77
CA LYS A 33 -2.42 -11.02 -9.71
C LYS A 33 -2.15 -11.58 -8.31
N LEU A 34 -1.04 -11.20 -7.67
CA LEU A 34 -0.68 -11.64 -6.33
C LEU A 34 -1.64 -11.11 -5.27
N LEU A 35 -2.08 -9.86 -5.38
CA LEU A 35 -3.07 -9.28 -4.47
C LEU A 35 -4.37 -10.09 -4.48
N VAL A 36 -4.81 -10.52 -5.66
CA VAL A 36 -6.04 -11.31 -5.83
C VAL A 36 -5.85 -12.77 -5.45
N SER A 37 -4.77 -13.42 -5.91
CA SER A 37 -4.54 -14.86 -5.66
C SER A 37 -4.31 -15.14 -4.19
N GLU A 38 -3.51 -14.30 -3.53
CA GLU A 38 -3.13 -14.47 -2.13
C GLU A 38 -4.06 -13.73 -1.17
N LYS A 39 -5.07 -13.02 -1.69
CA LYS A 39 -6.05 -12.22 -0.91
C LYS A 39 -5.37 -11.34 0.14
N VAL A 40 -4.46 -10.48 -0.33
CA VAL A 40 -3.64 -9.66 0.56
C VAL A 40 -4.49 -8.59 1.26
N ASP A 41 -4.59 -8.65 2.59
CA ASP A 41 -5.34 -7.67 3.39
C ASP A 41 -4.56 -6.37 3.63
N PHE A 42 -3.24 -6.49 3.83
CA PHE A 42 -2.37 -5.37 4.21
C PHE A 42 -1.10 -5.35 3.38
N SER A 43 -0.68 -4.17 2.94
CA SER A 43 0.57 -3.95 2.24
C SER A 43 1.22 -2.65 2.66
N HIS A 44 2.54 -2.56 2.53
CA HIS A 44 3.29 -1.33 2.70
C HIS A 44 4.08 -1.04 1.43
N CYS A 45 4.03 0.19 0.93
CA CYS A 45 4.71 0.55 -0.31
C CYS A 45 5.05 2.05 -0.39
N VAL A 46 5.72 2.43 -1.48
CA VAL A 46 6.02 3.82 -1.81
C VAL A 46 4.93 4.38 -2.74
N PRO A 47 4.70 5.71 -2.77
CA PRO A 47 3.68 6.32 -3.62
C PRO A 47 3.76 5.92 -5.10
N THR A 48 4.96 5.73 -5.64
CA THR A 48 5.16 5.32 -7.05
C THR A 48 4.61 3.92 -7.32
N LEU A 49 4.75 2.99 -6.38
CA LEU A 49 4.21 1.63 -6.49
C LEU A 49 2.69 1.64 -6.38
N LEU A 50 2.13 2.44 -5.47
CA LEU A 50 0.69 2.63 -5.39
C LEU A 50 0.13 3.19 -6.72
N ASN A 51 0.80 4.17 -7.32
CA ASN A 51 0.39 4.72 -8.61
C ASN A 51 0.45 3.69 -9.74
N MET A 52 1.45 2.80 -9.73
CA MET A 52 1.57 1.70 -10.68
C MET A 52 0.40 0.73 -10.56
N VAL A 53 -0.01 0.35 -9.34
CA VAL A 53 -1.16 -0.55 -9.11
C VAL A 53 -2.48 0.11 -9.50
N VAL A 54 -2.71 1.35 -9.08
CA VAL A 54 -3.95 2.11 -9.37
C VAL A 54 -4.10 2.39 -10.88
N SER A 55 -2.99 2.47 -11.61
CA SER A 55 -3.00 2.71 -13.06
C SER A 55 -2.95 1.43 -13.90
N ALA A 56 -2.88 0.25 -13.26
CA ALA A 56 -2.84 -1.02 -13.96
C ALA A 56 -4.15 -1.27 -14.73
N GLU A 57 -4.05 -1.80 -15.94
CA GLU A 57 -5.19 -1.99 -16.85
C GLU A 57 -6.30 -2.87 -16.25
N ALA A 58 -5.91 -3.88 -15.46
CA ALA A 58 -6.84 -4.77 -14.76
C ALA A 58 -7.72 -4.02 -13.73
N ILE A 59 -7.19 -2.94 -13.14
CA ILE A 59 -7.89 -2.10 -12.17
C ILE A 59 -8.75 -1.05 -12.87
N THR A 60 -8.21 -0.38 -13.90
CA THR A 60 -8.94 0.63 -14.66
C THR A 60 -10.11 0.03 -15.45
N SER A 61 -9.99 -1.22 -15.91
CA SER A 61 -11.05 -1.99 -16.56
C SER A 61 -12.06 -2.62 -15.59
N LYS A 62 -11.95 -2.38 -14.27
CA LYS A 62 -12.77 -2.98 -13.21
C LYS A 62 -12.85 -4.51 -13.25
N GLN A 63 -11.83 -5.18 -13.77
CA GLN A 63 -11.78 -6.64 -13.81
C GLN A 63 -11.45 -7.24 -12.45
N VAL A 64 -10.88 -6.42 -11.56
CA VAL A 64 -10.42 -6.82 -10.23
C VAL A 64 -10.95 -5.84 -9.19
N ASP A 65 -11.48 -6.39 -8.10
CA ASP A 65 -11.87 -5.61 -6.93
C ASP A 65 -10.73 -5.59 -5.89
N LEU A 66 -10.32 -4.39 -5.49
CA LEU A 66 -9.32 -4.15 -4.43
C LEU A 66 -9.97 -3.52 -3.19
N SER A 67 -11.30 -3.60 -3.07
CA SER A 67 -12.02 -3.06 -1.92
C SER A 67 -11.55 -3.71 -0.62
N GLY A 68 -11.31 -2.87 0.40
CA GLY A 68 -10.86 -3.35 1.71
C GLY A 68 -9.36 -3.61 1.83
N TRP A 69 -8.60 -3.53 0.74
CA TRP A 69 -7.14 -3.60 0.78
C TRP A 69 -6.56 -2.39 1.53
N LYS A 70 -5.74 -2.64 2.55
CA LYS A 70 -5.12 -1.61 3.40
C LYS A 70 -3.68 -1.40 2.99
N VAL A 71 -3.35 -0.17 2.60
CA VAL A 71 -2.01 0.18 2.13
C VAL A 71 -1.39 1.27 2.99
N LEU A 72 -0.25 0.94 3.60
CA LEU A 72 0.60 1.91 4.27
C LEU A 72 1.62 2.48 3.26
N VAL A 73 1.50 3.76 2.94
CA VAL A 73 2.35 4.44 1.98
C VAL A 73 3.37 5.29 2.70
N GLY A 74 4.64 5.22 2.31
CA GLY A 74 5.59 6.25 2.72
C GLY A 74 6.93 6.22 2.01
N GLY A 75 7.95 6.82 2.61
CA GLY A 75 9.23 7.11 1.96
C GLY A 75 9.20 8.37 1.07
N SER A 76 8.03 8.79 0.61
CA SER A 76 7.79 10.10 0.00
C SER A 76 6.35 10.56 0.24
N ALA A 77 6.06 11.83 -0.07
CA ALA A 77 4.74 12.41 0.13
C ALA A 77 3.69 11.71 -0.74
N LEU A 78 2.61 11.22 -0.10
CA LEU A 78 1.42 10.75 -0.80
C LEU A 78 0.63 11.96 -1.29
N THR A 79 0.50 12.11 -2.61
CA THR A 79 -0.30 13.19 -3.20
C THR A 79 -1.78 12.95 -2.99
N GLU A 80 -2.55 14.02 -2.76
CA GLU A 80 -4.00 13.94 -2.55
C GLU A 80 -4.73 13.34 -3.76
N SER A 81 -4.26 13.62 -4.96
CA SER A 81 -4.81 13.06 -6.20
C SER A 81 -4.65 11.54 -6.27
N LEU A 82 -3.51 11.00 -5.82
CA LEU A 82 -3.28 9.56 -5.78
C LEU A 82 -4.11 8.90 -4.68
N ALA A 83 -4.17 9.51 -3.48
CA ALA A 83 -5.02 9.04 -2.39
C ALA A 83 -6.50 8.98 -2.81
N SER A 84 -7.00 10.03 -3.48
CA SER A 84 -8.37 10.10 -3.97
C SER A 84 -8.70 9.00 -5.00
N LYS A 85 -7.77 8.72 -5.92
CA LYS A 85 -7.92 7.60 -6.87
C LYS A 85 -7.96 6.26 -6.16
N ALA A 86 -7.10 6.04 -5.16
CA ALA A 86 -7.08 4.81 -4.39
C ALA A 86 -8.39 4.63 -3.59
N TRP A 87 -8.91 5.69 -2.97
CA TRP A 87 -10.20 5.64 -2.26
C TRP A 87 -11.38 5.37 -3.18
N ALA A 88 -11.37 5.89 -4.41
CA ALA A 88 -12.40 5.59 -5.41
C ALA A 88 -12.43 4.10 -5.82
N LEU A 89 -11.30 3.40 -5.65
CA LEU A 89 -11.17 1.95 -5.84
C LEU A 89 -11.44 1.14 -4.56
N GLY A 90 -11.82 1.79 -3.45
CA GLY A 90 -12.10 1.12 -2.18
C GLY A 90 -10.86 0.76 -1.36
N ILE A 91 -9.68 1.26 -1.73
CA ILE A 91 -8.41 1.00 -1.05
C ILE A 91 -8.27 1.94 0.15
N ASP A 92 -7.98 1.41 1.34
CA ASP A 92 -7.70 2.19 2.54
C ASP A 92 -6.22 2.57 2.59
N THR A 93 -5.90 3.78 2.12
CA THR A 93 -4.52 4.30 2.12
C THR A 93 -4.22 5.10 3.39
N ARG A 94 -3.13 4.74 4.07
CA ARG A 94 -2.56 5.49 5.20
C ARG A 94 -1.19 5.99 4.81
N SER A 95 -0.84 7.23 5.15
CA SER A 95 0.52 7.72 4.95
C SER A 95 1.31 7.57 6.24
N ALA A 96 2.49 6.96 6.15
CA ALA A 96 3.46 6.93 7.22
C ALA A 96 4.71 7.67 6.80
N TYR A 97 5.22 8.50 7.70
CA TYR A 97 6.46 9.21 7.54
C TYR A 97 7.46 8.67 8.56
N GLY A 98 8.61 8.23 8.07
CA GLY A 98 9.72 7.79 8.89
C GLY A 98 11.03 7.97 8.16
N MET A 99 12.08 8.23 8.93
CA MET A 99 13.45 8.31 8.45
C MET A 99 14.22 7.08 8.96
N SER A 100 15.33 6.73 8.32
CA SER A 100 16.18 5.62 8.79
C SER A 100 16.69 5.86 10.22
N GLU A 101 16.82 7.14 10.58
CA GLU A 101 17.36 7.69 11.82
C GLU A 101 16.40 7.61 13.02
N THR A 102 15.12 7.26 12.82
CA THR A 102 14.09 7.27 13.90
C THR A 102 13.44 5.91 14.19
N CYS A 103 13.94 4.81 13.60
CA CYS A 103 13.18 3.58 13.36
C CYS A 103 11.93 3.89 12.49
N PRO A 104 11.59 3.06 11.49
CA PRO A 104 10.88 3.50 10.28
C PRO A 104 9.45 4.07 10.44
N LEU A 105 8.87 4.08 11.63
CA LEU A 105 7.49 4.51 11.89
C LEU A 105 7.35 5.41 13.13
N PRO A 106 7.87 6.65 13.13
CA PRO A 106 7.57 7.62 14.18
C PRO A 106 6.16 8.24 14.02
N HIS A 107 5.61 8.30 12.81
CA HIS A 107 4.33 8.96 12.56
C HIS A 107 3.50 8.27 11.46
N CYS A 108 2.30 7.80 11.83
CA CYS A 108 1.30 7.25 10.91
C CYS A 108 0.09 8.20 10.90
N ARG A 109 -0.14 8.88 9.78
CA ARG A 109 -1.28 9.78 9.61
C ARG A 109 -2.39 9.04 8.88
N TYR A 110 -3.55 8.94 9.54
CA TYR A 110 -4.77 8.52 8.87
C TYR A 110 -5.26 9.67 8.00
N SER A 111 -5.11 9.55 6.68
CA SER A 111 -5.68 10.48 5.73
C SER A 111 -7.14 10.07 5.50
N ALA A 112 -8.06 10.66 6.25
CA ALA A 112 -9.49 10.43 6.07
C ALA A 112 -10.10 11.61 5.29
N SER A 113 -10.23 11.49 3.97
CA SER A 113 -11.15 12.34 3.21
C SER A 113 -12.44 11.60 2.94
N ARG A 114 -13.19 11.28 4.00
CA ARG A 114 -14.62 10.93 3.85
C ARG A 114 -15.55 12.06 4.26
N TYR A 115 -15.05 13.19 4.75
CA TYR A 115 -15.88 14.30 5.21
C TYR A 115 -15.10 15.64 5.15
N CYS A 116 -15.04 16.26 3.96
CA CYS A 116 -14.79 17.70 3.88
C CYS A 116 -15.34 18.27 2.56
N ARG A 117 -16.67 18.17 2.40
CA ARG A 117 -17.46 19.13 1.64
C ARG A 117 -18.59 19.60 2.55
N SER A 118 -18.40 20.77 3.16
CA SER A 118 -19.47 21.70 3.53
C SER A 118 -18.96 23.10 3.29
#